data_AF-A0A364LGQ7-F1
#
_entry.id   AF-A0A364LGQ7-F1
#
_cell.length_a   1.000
_cell.length_b   1.000
_cell.length_c   1.000
_cell.angle_alpha   90.00
_cell.angle_beta   90.00
_cell.angle_gamma   90.00
#
_symmetry.space_group_name_H-M   'P 1'
#
loop_
_entity.id
_entity.type
_entity.pdbx_description
1 polymer ?
#
loop_
_entity_poly.entity_id
_entity_poly.type
_entity_poly.pdbx_seq_one_letter_code
_entity_poly.pdbx_strand_id
1 'polypeptide(L)'
;MSFFIWTIPIELFADTSEASKVTIPSTIPAIWKAIDEQAVSINQALKDNQLTSIHEHAFAIRDLVNALPALSKDLSEEQKKILQTNLSYVGQLATRLDKTGDANDKEGTQANWDKLEKILSQLRALYQISSSN
;
A
#
# COMPACT_ATOMS: atom_id res chain seq x y z
N MET A 1 -1.30 13.43 57.16
CA MET A 1 -1.99 12.88 55.98
C MET A 1 -2.69 14.02 55.27
N SER A 2 -2.07 14.57 54.24
CA SER A 2 -2.69 15.54 53.33
C SER A 2 -2.10 15.34 51.94
N PHE A 3 -3.00 15.10 50.99
CA PHE A 3 -2.75 14.65 49.64
C PHE A 3 -2.34 15.81 48.74
N PHE A 4 -1.18 15.72 48.10
CA PHE A 4 -0.83 16.57 46.96
C PHE A 4 -1.49 15.99 45.72
N ILE A 5 -2.48 16.68 45.16
CA ILE A 5 -3.02 16.35 43.84
C ILE A 5 -2.24 17.18 42.82
N TRP A 6 -1.24 16.54 42.20
CA TRP A 6 -0.56 17.08 41.02
C TRP A 6 -1.42 16.75 39.81
N THR A 7 -2.13 17.73 39.27
CA THR A 7 -2.82 17.55 37.99
C THR A 7 -1.78 17.54 36.87
N ILE A 8 -1.55 16.37 36.28
CA ILE A 8 -0.77 16.27 35.04
C ILE A 8 -1.67 16.85 33.93
N PRO A 9 -1.21 17.81 33.12
CA PRO A 9 -1.93 18.17 31.91
C PRO A 9 -1.93 16.95 30.97
N ILE A 10 -3.13 16.47 30.64
CA ILE A 10 -3.30 15.55 29.51
C ILE A 10 -3.00 16.38 28.27
N GLU A 11 -1.72 16.39 27.87
CA GLU A 11 -1.31 16.76 26.52
C GLU A 11 -2.04 15.78 25.59
N LEU A 12 -3.05 16.34 24.94
CA LEU A 12 -3.81 15.73 23.87
C LEU A 12 -2.80 15.35 22.78
N PHE A 13 -2.43 14.07 22.68
CA PHE A 13 -1.80 13.54 21.49
C PHE A 13 -2.83 13.64 20.36
N ALA A 14 -2.92 14.81 19.75
CA ALA A 14 -3.25 14.93 18.35
C ALA A 14 -2.08 14.28 17.60
N ASP A 15 -2.03 12.94 17.63
CA ASP A 15 -1.28 12.18 16.63
C ASP A 15 -2.05 12.37 15.33
N THR A 16 -1.81 13.54 14.75
CA THR A 16 -2.08 13.80 13.36
C THR A 16 -1.16 12.81 12.69
N SER A 17 -1.72 11.64 12.35
CA SER A 17 -1.09 10.66 11.46
C SER A 17 -0.65 11.42 10.23
N GLU A 18 0.58 11.96 10.30
CA GLU A 18 1.37 12.27 9.13
C GLU A 18 1.57 10.91 8.49
N ALA A 19 0.63 10.53 7.62
CA ALA A 19 0.69 9.32 6.83
C ALA A 19 2.13 9.19 6.36
N SER A 20 2.86 8.23 6.94
CA SER A 20 4.31 8.12 6.80
C SER A 20 4.59 8.06 5.32
N LYS A 21 5.07 9.17 4.77
CA LYS A 21 5.17 9.35 3.32
C LYS A 21 6.28 8.41 2.87
N VAL A 22 5.90 7.28 2.28
CA VAL A 22 6.86 6.28 1.84
C VAL A 22 7.85 6.96 0.90
N THR A 23 9.13 6.83 1.23
CA THR A 23 10.20 7.33 0.36
C THR A 23 10.17 6.52 -0.92
N ILE A 24 9.75 7.14 -2.01
CA ILE A 24 9.62 6.48 -3.32
C ILE A 24 11.03 6.23 -3.88
N PRO A 25 11.44 4.96 -4.06
CA PRO A 25 12.74 4.65 -4.65
C PRO A 25 12.82 5.06 -6.12
N SER A 26 14.03 5.37 -6.60
CA SER A 26 14.26 5.85 -7.97
C SER A 26 14.50 4.74 -9.00
N THR A 27 14.41 3.47 -8.62
CA THR A 27 14.65 2.32 -9.53
C THR A 27 13.52 1.31 -9.45
N ILE A 28 13.19 0.69 -10.59
CA ILE A 28 12.12 -0.33 -10.68
C ILE A 28 12.35 -1.50 -9.69
N PRO A 29 13.57 -2.08 -9.57
CA PRO A 29 13.80 -3.15 -8.59
C PRO A 29 13.59 -2.72 -7.14
N ALA A 30 13.99 -1.49 -6.79
CA ALA A 30 13.80 -0.97 -5.43
C ALA A 30 12.32 -0.66 -5.13
N ILE A 31 11.56 -0.17 -6.12
CA ILE A 31 10.10 -0.02 -6.00
C ILE A 31 9.44 -1.37 -5.73
N TRP A 32 9.79 -2.42 -6.48
CA TRP A 32 9.23 -3.76 -6.24
C TRP A 32 9.59 -4.32 -4.87
N LYS A 33 10.82 -4.10 -4.40
CA LYS A 33 11.21 -4.47 -3.04
C LYS A 33 10.34 -3.76 -1.99
N ALA A 34 10.12 -2.44 -2.14
CA ALA A 34 9.26 -1.69 -1.23
C ALA A 34 7.80 -2.17 -1.28
N ILE A 35 7.28 -2.53 -2.46
CA ILE A 35 5.94 -3.14 -2.60
C ILE A 35 5.87 -4.47 -1.85
N ASP A 36 6.88 -5.32 -2.00
CA ASP A 36 6.95 -6.63 -1.33
C ASP A 36 6.96 -6.45 0.22
N GLU A 37 7.66 -5.43 0.74
CA GLU A 37 7.66 -5.08 2.17
C GLU A 37 6.27 -4.65 2.66
N GLN A 38 5.57 -3.78 1.93
CA GLN A 38 4.20 -3.38 2.29
C GLN A 38 3.21 -4.56 2.20
N ALA A 39 3.37 -5.46 1.23
CA ALA A 39 2.55 -6.66 1.11
C ALA A 39 2.74 -7.61 2.31
N VAL A 40 3.97 -7.74 2.82
CA VAL A 40 4.24 -8.48 4.07
C VAL A 40 3.52 -7.84 5.25
N SER A 41 3.55 -6.51 5.37
CA SER A 41 2.83 -5.79 6.43
C SER A 41 1.32 -5.98 6.38
N ILE A 42 0.70 -5.93 5.19
CA ILE A 42 -0.75 -6.21 5.04
C ILE A 42 -1.07 -7.65 5.47
N ASN A 43 -0.27 -8.62 5.02
CA ASN A 43 -0.45 -10.01 5.39
C ASN A 43 -0.31 -10.24 6.90
N GLN A 44 0.59 -9.50 7.57
CA GLN A 44 0.72 -9.54 9.02
C GLN A 44 -0.50 -8.91 9.72
N ALA A 45 -0.94 -7.74 9.27
CA ALA A 45 -2.13 -7.07 9.81
C ALA A 45 -3.41 -7.91 9.68
N LEU A 46 -3.59 -8.62 8.56
CA LEU A 46 -4.69 -9.57 8.35
C LEU A 46 -4.66 -10.74 9.35
N LYS A 47 -3.47 -11.29 9.63
CA LYS A 47 -3.28 -12.37 10.62
C LYS A 47 -3.57 -11.88 12.04
N ASP A 48 -3.10 -10.69 12.38
CA ASP A 48 -3.24 -10.08 13.70
C ASP A 48 -4.58 -9.38 13.91
N ASN A 49 -5.45 -9.39 12.89
CA ASN A 49 -6.75 -8.74 12.89
C ASN A 49 -6.68 -7.21 13.10
N GLN A 50 -5.57 -6.59 12.69
CA GLN A 50 -5.33 -5.15 12.72
C GLN A 50 -5.85 -4.51 11.43
N LEU A 51 -7.15 -4.56 11.20
CA LEU A 51 -7.71 -4.22 9.89
C LEU A 51 -7.65 -2.72 9.56
N THR A 52 -7.69 -1.86 10.58
CA THR A 52 -7.69 -0.40 10.40
C THR A 52 -6.36 0.17 9.96
N SER A 53 -5.24 -0.56 10.05
CA SER A 53 -3.92 -0.09 9.57
C SER A 53 -3.60 -0.54 8.14
N ILE A 54 -4.41 -1.44 7.57
CA ILE A 54 -4.16 -2.01 6.24
C ILE A 54 -4.17 -0.93 5.14
N HIS A 55 -4.96 0.13 5.32
CA HIS A 55 -5.08 1.20 4.34
C HIS A 55 -3.79 1.99 4.16
N GLU A 56 -3.00 2.18 5.21
CA GLU A 56 -1.70 2.87 5.14
C GLU A 56 -0.76 2.13 4.19
N HIS A 57 -0.67 0.81 4.36
CA HIS A 57 0.14 -0.05 3.49
C HIS A 57 -0.42 -0.14 2.07
N ALA A 58 -1.75 -0.18 1.92
CA ALA A 58 -2.38 -0.22 0.60
C ALA A 58 -2.16 1.08 -0.19
N PHE A 59 -2.19 2.24 0.47
CA PHE A 59 -1.87 3.52 -0.15
C PHE A 59 -0.38 3.69 -0.42
N ALA A 60 0.50 3.15 0.43
CA ALA A 60 1.92 3.05 0.13
C ALA A 60 2.17 2.25 -1.16
N ILE A 61 1.53 1.09 -1.33
CA ILE A 61 1.62 0.30 -2.56
C ILE A 61 1.12 1.11 -3.76
N ARG A 62 -0.03 1.80 -3.65
CA ARG A 62 -0.57 2.67 -4.69
C ARG A 62 0.46 3.71 -5.14
N ASP A 63 1.09 4.38 -4.18
CA ASP A 63 2.05 5.46 -4.48
C ASP A 63 3.33 4.91 -5.12
N LEU A 64 3.80 3.74 -4.65
CA LEU A 64 4.93 3.02 -5.24
C LEU A 64 4.66 2.59 -6.69
N VAL A 65 3.51 2.00 -6.99
CA VAL A 65 3.19 1.61 -8.38
C VAL A 65 2.99 2.82 -9.28
N ASN A 66 2.46 3.93 -8.76
CA ASN A 66 2.30 5.19 -9.50
C ASN A 66 3.64 5.85 -9.86
N ALA A 67 4.74 5.45 -9.25
CA ALA A 67 6.09 5.89 -9.62
C ALA A 67 6.65 5.14 -10.85
N LEU A 68 6.10 3.96 -11.19
CA LEU A 68 6.60 3.12 -12.28
C LEU A 68 6.56 3.80 -13.65
N PRO A 69 5.49 4.50 -14.09
CA PRO A 69 5.40 5.05 -15.44
C PRO A 69 6.59 5.92 -15.87
N ALA A 70 7.15 6.72 -14.96
CA ALA A 70 8.30 7.58 -15.25
C ALA A 70 9.60 6.79 -15.50
N LEU A 71 9.69 5.57 -14.99
CA LEU A 71 10.84 4.68 -15.13
C LEU A 71 10.67 3.66 -16.27
N SER A 72 9.44 3.44 -16.72
CA SER A 72 9.05 2.41 -17.70
C SER A 72 9.28 2.81 -19.17
N LYS A 73 10.47 3.35 -19.49
CA LYS A 73 10.81 3.83 -20.84
C LYS A 73 10.87 2.71 -21.87
N ASP A 74 11.26 1.51 -21.44
CA ASP A 74 11.49 0.34 -22.30
C ASP A 74 10.21 -0.49 -22.56
N LEU A 75 9.07 -0.11 -21.96
CA LEU A 75 7.80 -0.76 -22.24
C LEU A 75 7.26 -0.35 -23.61
N SER A 76 6.71 -1.30 -24.36
CA SER A 76 5.90 -1.01 -25.54
C SER A 76 4.65 -0.22 -25.19
N GLU A 77 4.04 0.44 -26.19
CA GLU A 77 2.80 1.20 -25.99
C GLU A 77 1.65 0.34 -25.46
N GLU A 78 1.58 -0.93 -25.86
CA GLU A 78 0.60 -1.88 -25.33
C GLU A 78 0.87 -2.18 -23.85
N GLN A 79 2.11 -2.45 -23.47
CA GLN A 79 2.49 -2.65 -22.07
C GLN A 79 2.24 -1.39 -21.22
N LYS A 80 2.43 -0.18 -21.76
CA LYS A 80 2.10 1.09 -21.07
C LYS A 80 0.60 1.24 -20.83
N LYS A 81 -0.25 0.83 -21.78
CA LYS A 81 -1.72 0.82 -21.57
C LYS A 81 -2.13 -0.17 -20.50
N ILE A 82 -1.53 -1.36 -20.48
CA ILE A 82 -1.77 -2.38 -19.44
C ILE A 82 -1.32 -1.84 -18.08
N LEU A 83 -0.14 -1.21 -18.00
CA LEU A 83 0.37 -0.53 -16.81
C LEU A 83 -0.68 0.49 -16.31
N GLN A 84 -1.07 1.45 -17.13
CA GLN A 84 -2.01 2.51 -16.72
C GLN A 84 -3.37 1.96 -16.25
N THR A 85 -3.89 0.94 -16.93
CA THR A 85 -5.14 0.28 -16.55
C THR A 85 -5.02 -0.36 -15.16
N ASN A 86 -3.93 -1.09 -14.93
CA ASN A 86 -3.69 -1.73 -13.64
C ASN A 86 -3.44 -0.71 -12.51
N LEU A 87 -2.78 0.43 -12.77
CA LEU A 87 -2.63 1.50 -11.78
C LEU A 87 -3.98 2.03 -11.29
N SER A 88 -4.95 2.19 -12.20
CA SER A 88 -6.32 2.57 -11.83
C SER A 88 -6.97 1.52 -10.92
N TYR A 89 -6.80 0.23 -11.21
CA TYR A 89 -7.32 -0.84 -10.36
C TYR A 89 -6.65 -0.88 -8.98
N VAL A 90 -5.33 -0.68 -8.90
CA VAL A 90 -4.62 -0.56 -7.61
C VAL A 90 -5.21 0.58 -6.78
N GLY A 91 -5.40 1.77 -7.36
CA GLY A 91 -6.00 2.91 -6.66
C GLY A 91 -7.42 2.63 -6.14
N GLN A 92 -8.24 1.94 -6.93
CA GLN A 92 -9.59 1.53 -6.51
C GLN A 92 -9.56 0.49 -5.37
N LEU A 93 -8.67 -0.50 -5.46
CA LEU A 93 -8.55 -1.55 -4.44
C LEU A 93 -7.97 -1.02 -3.13
N ALA A 94 -7.01 -0.09 -3.17
CA ALA A 94 -6.52 0.57 -1.97
C ALA A 94 -7.64 1.33 -1.23
N THR A 95 -8.47 2.08 -1.95
CA THR A 95 -9.66 2.75 -1.39
C THR A 95 -10.70 1.75 -0.85
N ARG A 96 -10.78 0.54 -1.40
CA ARG A 96 -11.68 -0.50 -0.87
C ARG A 96 -11.14 -1.13 0.40
N LEU A 97 -9.84 -1.39 0.45
CA LEU A 97 -9.15 -1.90 1.65
C LEU A 97 -9.29 -0.94 2.82
N ASP A 98 -9.20 0.36 2.55
CA ASP A 98 -9.56 1.44 3.49
C ASP A 98 -10.97 1.26 4.07
N LYS A 99 -11.97 1.27 3.19
CA LYS A 99 -13.37 1.13 3.60
C LYS A 99 -13.68 -0.17 4.33
N THR A 100 -13.16 -1.31 3.88
CA THR A 100 -13.42 -2.61 4.53
C THR A 100 -12.63 -2.74 5.83
N GLY A 101 -11.43 -2.17 5.91
CA GLY A 101 -10.62 -2.13 7.13
C GLY A 101 -11.30 -1.30 8.23
N ASP A 102 -11.76 -0.10 7.89
CA ASP A 102 -12.49 0.80 8.79
C ASP A 102 -13.84 0.22 9.24
N ALA A 103 -14.50 -0.54 8.36
CA ALA A 103 -15.73 -1.26 8.69
C ALA A 103 -15.50 -2.53 9.53
N ASN A 104 -14.24 -2.89 9.83
CA ASN A 104 -13.85 -4.15 10.47
C ASN A 104 -14.38 -5.39 9.71
N ASP A 105 -14.54 -5.27 8.39
CA ASP A 105 -14.99 -6.32 7.49
C ASP A 105 -13.79 -7.18 7.08
N LYS A 106 -13.49 -8.22 7.86
CA LYS A 106 -12.35 -9.11 7.63
C LYS A 106 -12.42 -9.81 6.27
N GLU A 107 -13.58 -10.36 5.92
CA GLU A 107 -13.77 -11.12 4.69
C GLU A 107 -13.66 -10.20 3.46
N GLY A 108 -14.28 -9.02 3.51
CA GLY A 108 -14.16 -8.02 2.47
C GLY A 108 -12.73 -7.50 2.34
N THR A 109 -12.02 -7.32 3.45
CA THR A 109 -10.62 -6.88 3.43
C THR A 109 -9.73 -7.94 2.77
N GLN A 110 -9.85 -9.20 3.16
CA GLN A 110 -9.13 -10.31 2.51
C GLN A 110 -9.44 -10.39 1.02
N ALA A 111 -10.72 -10.35 0.64
CA ALA A 111 -11.12 -10.46 -0.75
C ALA A 111 -10.65 -9.29 -1.63
N ASN A 112 -10.50 -8.09 -1.08
CA ASN A 112 -9.89 -6.96 -1.79
C ASN A 112 -8.36 -7.07 -1.83
N TRP A 113 -7.73 -7.61 -0.80
CA TRP A 113 -6.29 -7.87 -0.77
C TRP A 113 -5.90 -8.92 -1.83
N ASP A 114 -6.59 -10.05 -1.91
CA ASP A 114 -6.33 -11.10 -2.91
C ASP A 114 -6.40 -10.54 -4.35
N LYS A 115 -7.34 -9.63 -4.59
CA LYS A 115 -7.47 -8.93 -5.89
C LYS A 115 -6.27 -8.02 -6.14
N LEU A 116 -5.82 -7.29 -5.11
CA LEU A 116 -4.67 -6.41 -5.23
C LEU A 116 -3.40 -7.21 -5.54
N GLU A 117 -3.16 -8.33 -4.83
CA GLU A 117 -2.03 -9.22 -5.11
C GLU A 117 -2.02 -9.72 -6.56
N LYS A 118 -3.19 -10.08 -7.10
CA LYS A 118 -3.32 -10.48 -8.50
C LYS A 118 -2.91 -9.36 -9.47
N ILE A 119 -3.36 -8.12 -9.21
CA ILE A 119 -2.98 -6.96 -10.04
C ILE A 119 -1.48 -6.66 -9.92
N LEU A 120 -0.90 -6.77 -8.72
CA LEU A 120 0.54 -6.57 -8.51
C LEU A 120 1.38 -7.60 -9.27
N SER A 121 0.94 -8.86 -9.29
CA SER A 121 1.57 -9.92 -10.10
C SER A 121 1.54 -9.60 -11.59
N GLN A 122 0.38 -9.15 -12.11
CA GLN A 122 0.23 -8.72 -13.51
C GLN A 122 1.13 -7.53 -13.85
N LEU A 123 1.23 -6.54 -12.95
CA LEU A 123 2.14 -5.41 -13.12
C LEU A 123 3.60 -5.85 -13.13
N ARG A 124 4.01 -6.75 -12.23
CA ARG A 124 5.40 -7.23 -12.12
C ARG A 124 5.84 -7.97 -13.39
N ALA A 125 4.92 -8.73 -14.00
CA ALA A 125 5.18 -9.47 -15.23
C ALA A 125 5.62 -8.56 -16.40
N LEU A 126 5.17 -7.30 -16.44
CA LEU A 126 5.58 -6.34 -17.48
C LEU A 126 7.09 -6.08 -17.51
N TYR A 127 7.76 -6.22 -16.36
CA TYR A 127 9.18 -5.91 -16.19
C TYR A 127 10.09 -7.14 -16.24
N GLN A 128 9.53 -8.34 -16.12
CA GLN A 128 10.28 -9.60 -16.21
C GLN A 128 10.54 -10.02 -17.66
N ILE A 129 9.67 -9.60 -18.59
CA ILE A 129 9.79 -9.91 -20.02
C ILE A 129 10.96 -9.15 -20.67
N SER A 130 11.34 -8.00 -20.12
CA SER A 130 12.40 -7.14 -20.65
C SER A 130 13.83 -7.63 -20.36
N SER A 131 14.01 -8.68 -19.55
CA SER A 131 15.34 -9.21 -19.18
C SER A 131 15.85 -10.33 -20.11
N SER A 132 15.11 -10.65 -21.17
CA SER A 132 15.46 -11.70 -22.13
C SER A 132 15.58 -11.11 -23.55
N ASN A 133 16.62 -10.33 -23.80
CA ASN A 133 17.15 -10.05 -25.15
C ASN A 133 18.64 -9.72 -25.06
#